data_AF-A0A1J3HQ47-F1
#
_entry.id   AF-A0A1J3HQ47-F1
#
_cell.length_a   1.000
_cell.length_b   1.000
_cell.length_c   1.000
_cell.angle_alpha   90.00
_cell.angle_beta   90.00
_cell.angle_gamma   90.00
#
_symmetry.space_group_name_H-M   'P 1'
#
loop_
_entity.id
_entity.type
_entity.pdbx_description
1 polymer ?
#
loop_
_entity_poly.entity_id
_entity_poly.type
_entity_poly.pdbx_seq_one_letter_code
_entity_poly.pdbx_strand_id
1 'polypeptide(L)'
;MTDSIQERFVVGYALAAKKQQSFIQPSLIEHSRQRGIDLVKLDPAKSLLEQGKLDCIIHKLYDVYWKENLLEFRDKCPGVPVIDSPEAIERLHNRVSMLEVITQLFPVSDSEIFGVPRQVVVMDPGVLSGGGALGELKFPVIAKPLDADGSAKSHKMFLIYDQEGMKILKAPIVLQEFVNHGGVIFKVYVVGEYVQCVKRRSLPDISEDGTSKGSLPFSQISNLTAQEDKNREYGEDRSLEKVEMPPLSFLTDLAKAMRKSMGLNLFNFDVIRDARDANRYLIIDINYFPGYAKMPSYEPILTDFFWDMVTKKNHV
;
A
#
# COMPACT_ATOMS: atom_id res chain seq x y z
N MET A 1 24.28 26.26 32.90
CA MET A 1 23.00 26.37 32.20
C MET A 1 22.35 25.02 32.31
N THR A 2 21.37 24.91 33.19
CA THR A 2 20.59 23.69 33.41
C THR A 2 19.80 23.42 32.13
N ASP A 3 20.16 22.38 31.39
CA ASP A 3 19.26 21.76 30.43
C ASP A 3 18.00 21.39 31.21
N SER A 4 16.93 22.17 31.04
CA SER A 4 15.61 21.72 31.43
C SER A 4 15.39 20.39 30.72
N ILE A 5 15.23 19.30 31.48
CA ILE A 5 14.86 18.00 30.94
C ILE A 5 13.49 18.20 30.28
N GLN A 6 13.52 18.52 28.98
CA GLN A 6 12.30 18.64 28.20
C GLN A 6 11.73 17.23 28.16
N GLU A 7 10.55 17.04 28.77
CA GLU A 7 9.90 15.74 28.82
C GLU A 7 9.76 15.22 27.38
N ARG A 8 10.43 14.10 27.11
CA ARG A 8 10.48 13.50 25.78
C ARG A 8 9.27 12.62 25.58
N PHE A 9 8.72 12.60 24.37
CA PHE A 9 7.63 11.72 24.01
C PHE A 9 8.16 10.33 23.66
N VAL A 10 7.47 9.28 24.11
CA VAL A 10 7.84 7.89 23.84
C VAL A 10 6.88 7.30 22.81
N VAL A 11 7.40 6.98 21.63
CA VAL A 11 6.67 6.26 20.59
C VAL A 11 7.10 4.80 20.61
N GLY A 12 6.23 3.94 21.11
CA GLY A 12 6.44 2.49 21.10
C GLY A 12 6.23 1.91 19.71
N TYR A 13 7.10 1.02 19.24
CA TYR A 13 6.93 0.32 17.97
C TYR A 13 6.98 -1.20 18.12
N ALA A 14 6.04 -1.86 17.44
CA ALA A 14 5.98 -3.32 17.33
C ALA A 14 5.87 -3.74 15.86
N LEU A 15 6.98 -4.21 15.29
CA LEU A 15 7.12 -4.49 13.86
C LEU A 15 7.78 -5.85 13.66
N ALA A 16 7.36 -6.58 12.62
CA ALA A 16 8.07 -7.78 12.19
C ALA A 16 9.54 -7.46 11.88
N ALA A 17 10.45 -8.42 12.12
CA ALA A 17 11.89 -8.20 12.03
C ALA A 17 12.35 -7.56 10.71
N LYS A 18 11.83 -8.05 9.57
CA LYS A 18 12.12 -7.49 8.23
C LYS A 18 11.68 -6.03 8.09
N LYS A 19 10.54 -5.66 8.68
CA LYS A 19 10.02 -4.29 8.66
C LYS A 19 10.86 -3.41 9.57
N GLN A 20 11.19 -3.87 10.79
CA GLN A 20 12.08 -3.13 11.70
C GLN A 20 13.41 -2.80 11.01
N GLN A 21 14.05 -3.80 10.38
CA GLN A 21 15.32 -3.65 9.67
C GLN A 21 15.29 -2.71 8.46
N SER A 22 14.12 -2.48 7.86
CA SER A 22 13.99 -1.62 6.67
C SER A 22 13.38 -0.25 6.98
N PHE A 23 12.83 -0.05 8.18
CA PHE A 23 12.08 1.13 8.55
C PHE A 23 12.70 1.89 9.73
N ILE A 24 13.08 1.19 10.80
CA ILE A 24 13.69 1.78 11.99
C ILE A 24 15.20 1.91 11.75
N GLN A 25 15.57 2.78 10.82
CA GLN A 25 16.97 3.08 10.52
C GLN A 25 17.57 4.04 11.57
N PRO A 26 18.90 4.04 11.76
CA PRO A 26 19.57 5.02 12.61
C PRO A 26 19.23 6.47 12.27
N SER A 27 19.02 6.79 10.98
CA SER A 27 18.60 8.12 10.53
C SER A 27 17.25 8.54 11.11
N LEU A 28 16.24 7.66 11.08
CA LEU A 28 14.91 7.94 11.63
C LEU A 28 14.96 8.10 13.16
N ILE A 29 15.76 7.27 13.84
CA ILE A 29 15.94 7.36 15.30
C ILE A 29 16.55 8.71 15.66
N GLU A 30 17.64 9.10 15.01
CA GLU A 30 18.31 10.37 15.32
C GLU A 30 17.43 11.57 14.98
N HIS A 31 16.72 11.53 13.86
CA HIS A 31 15.81 12.61 13.47
C HIS A 31 14.65 12.76 14.46
N SER A 32 14.06 11.65 14.91
CA SER A 32 13.04 11.64 15.97
C SER A 32 13.60 12.16 17.29
N ARG A 33 14.84 11.76 17.62
CA ARG A 33 15.51 12.16 18.85
C ARG A 33 15.70 13.67 18.93
N GLN A 34 16.12 14.28 17.83
CA GLN A 34 16.30 15.73 17.68
C GLN A 34 15.00 16.51 17.84
N ARG A 35 13.85 15.88 17.55
CA ARG A 35 12.51 16.44 17.79
C ARG A 35 11.90 16.05 19.14
N GLY A 36 12.69 15.55 20.08
CA GLY A 36 12.17 15.22 21.42
C GLY A 36 11.36 13.92 21.49
N ILE A 37 11.50 13.03 20.51
CA ILE A 37 10.79 11.75 20.44
C ILE A 37 11.77 10.59 20.58
N ASP A 38 11.46 9.65 21.48
CA ASP A 38 12.19 8.40 21.64
C ASP A 38 11.39 7.24 21.03
N LEU A 39 12.00 6.58 20.04
CA LEU A 39 11.44 5.36 19.43
C LEU A 39 11.87 4.15 20.25
N VAL A 40 10.92 3.46 20.87
CA VAL A 40 11.19 2.32 21.75
C VAL A 40 10.59 1.05 21.19
N LYS A 41 11.40 -0.01 21.07
CA LYS A 41 10.92 -1.32 20.66
C LYS A 41 10.04 -1.91 21.76
N LEU A 42 8.82 -2.29 21.41
CA LEU A 42 7.92 -3.04 22.29
C LEU A 42 8.18 -4.55 22.14
N ASP A 43 8.00 -5.26 23.25
CA ASP A 43 7.98 -6.72 23.34
C ASP A 43 6.53 -7.21 23.17
N PRO A 44 6.19 -7.86 22.04
CA PRO A 44 4.84 -8.34 21.80
C PRO A 44 4.40 -9.45 22.76
N ALA A 45 5.34 -10.09 23.47
CA ALA A 45 5.05 -11.17 24.42
C ALA A 45 4.71 -10.68 25.83
N LYS A 46 4.71 -9.36 26.07
CA LYS A 46 4.42 -8.73 27.38
C LYS A 46 3.24 -7.77 27.27
N SER A 47 2.56 -7.53 28.39
CA SER A 47 1.51 -6.51 28.46
C SER A 47 2.08 -5.13 28.10
N LEU A 48 1.35 -4.35 27.30
CA LEU A 48 1.76 -2.99 26.96
C LEU A 48 1.77 -2.05 28.19
N LEU A 49 0.92 -2.33 29.19
CA LEU A 49 0.82 -1.56 30.42
C LEU A 49 2.05 -1.69 31.31
N GLU A 50 2.82 -2.77 31.13
CA GLU A 50 4.05 -3.04 31.90
C GLU A 50 5.31 -2.51 31.21
N GLN A 51 5.19 -1.96 30.00
CA GLN A 51 6.33 -1.54 29.17
C GLN A 51 6.69 -0.05 29.31
N GLY A 52 6.18 0.59 30.36
CA GLY A 52 6.48 1.97 30.71
C GLY A 52 5.50 2.99 30.11
N LYS A 53 5.84 4.27 30.22
CA LYS A 53 5.04 5.37 29.64
C LYS A 53 5.14 5.31 28.12
N LEU A 54 4.00 5.32 27.44
CA LEU A 54 3.88 5.41 26.00
C LEU A 54 2.99 6.60 25.66
N ASP A 55 3.45 7.46 24.76
CA ASP A 55 2.69 8.60 24.24
C ASP A 55 2.06 8.28 22.87
N CYS A 56 2.51 7.23 22.20
CA CYS A 56 1.94 6.71 20.95
C CYS A 56 2.44 5.28 20.70
N ILE A 57 1.65 4.45 20.01
CA ILE A 57 2.05 3.12 19.53
C ILE A 57 1.94 3.07 18.01
N ILE A 58 3.00 2.64 17.33
CA ILE A 58 2.97 2.24 15.92
C ILE A 58 3.16 0.73 15.82
N HIS A 59 2.39 0.07 14.95
CA HIS A 59 2.51 -1.38 14.84
C HIS A 59 2.26 -1.92 13.45
N LYS A 60 2.79 -3.12 13.20
CA LYS A 60 2.49 -3.91 12.00
C LYS A 60 2.67 -5.39 12.33
N LEU A 61 1.86 -5.84 13.27
CA LEU A 61 1.73 -7.23 13.68
C LEU A 61 0.25 -7.61 13.60
N TYR A 62 -0.01 -8.89 13.32
CA TYR A 62 -1.35 -9.37 12.99
C TYR A 62 -1.79 -10.56 13.86
N ASP A 63 -0.93 -11.00 14.77
CA ASP A 63 -1.23 -12.11 15.67
C ASP A 63 -2.35 -11.73 16.65
N VAL A 64 -3.12 -12.75 17.03
CA VAL A 64 -4.32 -12.57 17.87
C VAL A 64 -3.96 -11.98 19.23
N TYR A 65 -2.87 -12.46 19.84
CA TYR A 65 -2.40 -11.98 21.14
C TYR A 65 -2.02 -10.50 21.10
N TRP A 66 -1.31 -10.05 20.05
CA TRP A 66 -1.00 -8.65 19.86
C TRP A 66 -2.24 -7.77 19.73
N LYS A 67 -3.26 -8.23 18.98
CA LYS A 67 -4.53 -7.50 18.85
C LYS A 67 -5.24 -7.36 20.20
N GLU A 68 -5.32 -8.44 20.98
CA GLU A 68 -5.92 -8.41 22.32
C GLU A 68 -5.17 -7.45 23.25
N ASN A 69 -3.84 -7.46 23.23
CA ASN A 69 -3.00 -6.56 24.01
C ASN A 69 -3.22 -5.08 23.62
N LEU A 70 -3.37 -4.78 22.32
CA LEU A 70 -3.72 -3.44 21.84
C LEU A 70 -5.12 -2.99 22.31
N LEU A 71 -6.10 -3.90 22.32
CA LEU A 71 -7.46 -3.59 22.78
C LEU A 71 -7.47 -3.27 24.28
N GLU A 72 -6.83 -4.12 25.09
CA GLU A 72 -6.68 -3.87 26.53
C GLU A 72 -5.97 -2.54 26.80
N PHE A 73 -4.89 -2.25 26.08
CA PHE A 73 -4.16 -0.99 26.22
C PHE A 73 -5.02 0.23 25.86
N ARG A 74 -5.79 0.17 24.78
CA ARG A 74 -6.71 1.26 24.38
C ARG A 74 -7.80 1.51 25.43
N ASP A 75 -8.32 0.46 26.04
CA ASP A 75 -9.35 0.57 27.09
C ASP A 75 -8.80 1.22 28.37
N LYS A 76 -7.54 0.93 28.73
CA LYS A 76 -6.89 1.48 29.93
C LYS A 76 -6.23 2.84 29.69
N CYS A 77 -5.80 3.11 28.46
CA CYS A 77 -5.06 4.31 28.06
C CYS A 77 -5.70 4.99 26.83
N PRO A 78 -6.98 5.42 26.89
CA PRO A 78 -7.71 5.92 25.72
C PRO A 78 -7.15 7.22 25.13
N GLY A 79 -6.30 7.95 25.88
CA GLY A 79 -5.61 9.15 25.40
C GLY A 79 -4.34 8.88 24.61
N VAL A 80 -3.88 7.62 24.52
CA VAL A 80 -2.66 7.24 23.81
C VAL A 80 -3.04 6.68 22.43
N PRO A 81 -2.67 7.35 21.32
CA PRO A 81 -3.01 6.88 19.98
C PRO A 81 -2.31 5.55 19.64
N VAL A 82 -3.08 4.63 19.05
CA VAL A 82 -2.61 3.39 18.45
C VAL A 82 -2.73 3.50 16.92
N ILE A 83 -1.60 3.52 16.24
CA ILE A 83 -1.47 3.80 14.82
C ILE A 83 -1.16 2.52 14.05
N ASP A 84 -2.06 1.99 13.24
CA ASP A 84 -3.48 2.35 13.11
C ASP A 84 -4.35 1.35 13.87
N SER A 85 -5.65 1.61 14.02
CA SER A 85 -6.53 0.68 14.75
C SER A 85 -6.57 -0.70 14.06
N PRO A 86 -6.53 -1.82 14.81
CA PRO A 86 -6.64 -3.16 14.25
C PRO A 86 -7.87 -3.33 13.34
N GLU A 87 -9.00 -2.72 13.72
CA GLU A 87 -10.26 -2.81 12.97
C GLU A 87 -10.17 -2.13 11.60
N ALA A 88 -9.50 -0.97 11.51
CA ALA A 88 -9.27 -0.27 10.25
C ALA A 88 -8.33 -1.05 9.34
N ILE A 89 -7.30 -1.70 9.91
CA ILE A 89 -6.31 -2.48 9.18
C ILE A 89 -6.94 -3.75 8.57
N GLU A 90 -7.85 -4.42 9.30
CA GLU A 90 -8.49 -5.66 8.85
C GLU A 90 -9.27 -5.49 7.54
N ARG A 91 -9.82 -4.30 7.27
CA ARG A 91 -10.50 -3.98 6.01
C ARG A 91 -9.61 -4.15 4.77
N LEU A 92 -8.29 -4.06 4.96
CA LEU A 92 -7.29 -4.22 3.91
C LEU A 92 -6.78 -5.65 3.72
N HIS A 93 -7.17 -6.62 4.56
CA HIS A 93 -6.67 -7.99 4.42
C HIS A 93 -7.35 -8.77 3.29
N ASN A 94 -8.51 -8.32 2.83
CA ASN A 94 -9.24 -8.90 1.71
C ASN A 94 -9.16 -7.95 0.50
N ARG A 95 -8.62 -8.45 -0.63
CA ARG A 95 -8.44 -7.65 -1.85
C ARG A 95 -9.74 -7.09 -2.44
N VAL A 96 -10.88 -7.71 -2.12
CA VAL A 96 -12.20 -7.26 -2.57
C VAL A 96 -12.60 -6.03 -1.78
N SER A 97 -12.70 -6.15 -0.45
CA SER A 97 -13.07 -5.05 0.44
C SER A 97 -12.08 -3.89 0.39
N MET A 98 -10.80 -4.18 0.11
CA MET A 98 -9.76 -3.18 -0.05
C MET A 98 -10.13 -2.13 -1.10
N LEU A 99 -10.60 -2.56 -2.29
CA LEU A 99 -10.91 -1.65 -3.39
C LEU A 99 -12.36 -1.15 -3.38
N GLU A 100 -13.26 -1.83 -2.66
CA GLU A 100 -14.64 -1.37 -2.45
C GLU A 100 -14.72 0.01 -1.78
N VAL A 101 -13.75 0.36 -0.93
CA VAL A 101 -13.68 1.72 -0.35
C VAL A 101 -13.68 2.78 -1.45
N ILE A 102 -12.94 2.54 -2.54
CA ILE A 102 -12.79 3.52 -3.63
C ILE A 102 -14.12 3.74 -4.36
N THR A 103 -14.93 2.69 -4.53
CA THR A 103 -16.19 2.79 -5.27
C THR A 103 -17.26 3.56 -4.51
N GLN A 104 -17.06 3.80 -3.21
CA GLN A 104 -17.96 4.54 -2.33
C GLN A 104 -17.56 6.02 -2.16
N LEU A 105 -16.39 6.42 -2.67
CA LEU A 105 -15.93 7.81 -2.55
C LEU A 105 -16.66 8.72 -3.55
N PHE A 106 -16.96 9.94 -3.10
CA PHE A 106 -17.43 11.01 -3.99
C PHE A 106 -16.29 11.50 -4.88
N PRO A 107 -16.59 12.07 -6.06
CA PRO A 107 -15.61 12.79 -6.87
C PRO A 107 -14.86 13.83 -6.04
N VAL A 108 -13.53 13.89 -6.23
CA VAL A 108 -12.64 14.82 -5.51
C VAL A 108 -12.04 15.90 -6.43
N SER A 109 -12.31 15.80 -7.73
CA SER A 109 -11.88 16.75 -8.76
C SER A 109 -12.99 16.86 -9.82
N ASP A 110 -13.04 18.02 -10.47
CA ASP A 110 -13.92 18.28 -11.62
C ASP A 110 -13.33 17.74 -12.94
N SER A 111 -11.99 17.63 -13.02
CA SER A 111 -11.26 17.23 -14.23
C SER A 111 -10.75 15.80 -14.19
N GLU A 112 -10.20 15.35 -13.06
CA GLU A 112 -9.65 14.00 -12.93
C GLU A 112 -10.70 13.03 -12.38
N ILE A 113 -10.84 11.90 -13.06
CA ILE A 113 -11.75 10.83 -12.66
C ILE A 113 -10.92 9.69 -12.06
N PHE A 114 -11.40 9.12 -10.96
CA PHE A 114 -10.80 7.93 -10.37
C PHE A 114 -11.76 6.76 -10.32
N GLY A 115 -11.21 5.55 -10.23
CA GLY A 115 -11.98 4.34 -10.02
C GLY A 115 -11.08 3.14 -9.76
N VAL A 116 -11.64 1.95 -9.94
CA VAL A 116 -10.92 0.68 -9.85
C VAL A 116 -11.17 -0.11 -11.13
N PRO A 117 -10.21 -0.92 -11.63
CA PRO A 117 -10.48 -1.81 -12.75
C PRO A 117 -11.57 -2.82 -12.39
N ARG A 118 -12.30 -3.31 -13.39
CA ARG A 118 -13.31 -4.34 -13.16
C ARG A 118 -12.65 -5.60 -12.59
N GLN A 119 -13.31 -6.27 -11.65
CA GLN A 119 -12.78 -7.48 -11.05
C GLN A 119 -13.87 -8.49 -10.73
N VAL A 120 -13.50 -9.77 -10.78
CA VAL A 120 -14.35 -10.92 -10.42
C VAL A 120 -13.59 -11.77 -9.41
N VAL A 121 -14.31 -12.24 -8.40
CA VAL A 121 -13.77 -13.10 -7.34
C VAL A 121 -14.20 -14.51 -7.60
N VAL A 122 -13.25 -15.43 -7.70
CA VAL A 122 -13.54 -16.84 -7.95
C VAL A 122 -13.13 -17.64 -6.72
N MET A 123 -14.13 -18.08 -5.96
CA MET A 123 -13.96 -18.86 -4.74
C MET A 123 -13.88 -20.37 -5.01
N ASP A 124 -14.58 -20.85 -6.03
CA ASP A 124 -14.71 -22.27 -6.35
C ASP A 124 -13.75 -22.70 -7.48
N PRO A 125 -12.86 -23.68 -7.24
CA PRO A 125 -12.03 -24.29 -8.28
C PRO A 125 -12.80 -24.82 -9.51
N GLY A 126 -14.04 -25.28 -9.32
CA GLY A 126 -14.90 -25.77 -10.42
C GLY A 126 -15.24 -24.67 -11.42
N VAL A 127 -15.54 -23.46 -10.92
CA VAL A 127 -15.86 -22.28 -11.75
C VAL A 127 -14.64 -21.83 -12.57
N LEU A 128 -13.45 -21.83 -11.97
CA LEU A 128 -12.19 -21.54 -12.67
C LEU A 128 -11.97 -22.44 -13.89
N SER A 129 -12.35 -23.72 -13.78
CA SER A 129 -12.12 -24.73 -14.81
C SER A 129 -13.17 -24.73 -15.91
N GLY A 130 -14.38 -24.20 -15.64
CA GLY A 130 -15.56 -24.30 -16.50
C GLY A 130 -15.78 -23.14 -17.49
N GLY A 131 -14.82 -22.22 -17.66
CA GLY A 131 -14.89 -21.13 -18.64
C GLY A 131 -15.77 -19.93 -18.26
N GLY A 132 -16.57 -20.02 -17.19
CA GLY A 132 -17.43 -18.93 -16.70
C GLY A 132 -16.75 -17.97 -15.71
N ALA A 133 -15.48 -18.23 -15.34
CA ALA A 133 -14.78 -17.51 -14.28
C ALA A 133 -14.56 -16.02 -14.52
N LEU A 134 -14.53 -15.58 -15.78
CA LEU A 134 -14.27 -14.19 -16.16
C LEU A 134 -15.50 -13.28 -16.03
N GLY A 135 -16.72 -13.84 -15.97
CA GLY A 135 -17.94 -13.04 -16.09
C GLY A 135 -17.89 -12.14 -17.33
N GLU A 136 -17.93 -10.82 -17.13
CA GLU A 136 -17.86 -9.82 -18.21
C GLU A 136 -16.43 -9.36 -18.54
N LEU A 137 -15.41 -9.86 -17.83
CA LEU A 137 -14.02 -9.50 -18.09
C LEU A 137 -13.55 -10.05 -19.44
N LYS A 138 -12.65 -9.31 -20.07
CA LYS A 138 -11.96 -9.72 -21.30
C LYS A 138 -10.48 -9.93 -21.00
N PHE A 139 -9.88 -10.86 -21.72
CA PHE A 139 -8.42 -10.99 -21.69
C PHE A 139 -7.74 -9.75 -22.31
N PRO A 140 -6.53 -9.41 -21.84
CA PRO A 140 -5.83 -10.06 -20.74
C PRO A 140 -6.35 -9.63 -19.35
N VAL A 141 -6.21 -10.51 -18.35
CA VAL A 141 -6.54 -10.22 -16.95
C VAL A 141 -5.36 -10.46 -16.03
N ILE A 142 -5.30 -9.70 -14.93
CA ILE A 142 -4.37 -9.95 -13.84
C ILE A 142 -5.04 -10.90 -12.84
N ALA A 143 -4.40 -12.02 -12.55
CA ALA A 143 -4.79 -12.93 -11.49
C ALA A 143 -3.98 -12.66 -10.21
N LYS A 144 -4.68 -12.42 -9.10
CA LYS A 144 -4.09 -12.13 -7.78
C LYS A 144 -4.71 -13.04 -6.70
N PRO A 145 -3.93 -13.61 -5.77
CA PRO A 145 -4.48 -14.34 -4.61
C PRO A 145 -5.45 -13.47 -3.83
N LEU A 146 -6.55 -14.03 -3.31
CA LEU A 146 -7.55 -13.26 -2.55
C LEU A 146 -6.97 -12.60 -1.30
N ASP A 147 -6.08 -13.31 -0.60
CA ASP A 147 -5.40 -12.80 0.59
C ASP A 147 -4.40 -11.68 0.23
N ALA A 148 -4.40 -10.60 1.01
CA ALA A 148 -3.52 -9.44 0.84
C ALA A 148 -2.57 -9.22 2.04
N ASP A 149 -2.31 -10.26 2.82
CA ASP A 149 -1.61 -10.22 4.11
C ASP A 149 -0.07 -9.98 4.04
N GLY A 150 0.49 -9.82 2.83
CA GLY A 150 1.93 -9.61 2.62
C GLY A 150 2.80 -10.86 2.82
N SER A 151 2.20 -12.05 2.96
CA SER A 151 2.90 -13.33 2.92
C SER A 151 3.50 -13.63 1.54
N ALA A 152 4.53 -14.48 1.46
CA ALA A 152 5.10 -14.88 0.17
C ALA A 152 4.09 -15.57 -0.78
N LYS A 153 2.98 -16.08 -0.23
CA LYS A 153 1.89 -16.70 -0.99
C LYS A 153 0.95 -15.66 -1.62
N SER A 154 0.72 -14.52 -0.97
CA SER A 154 -0.17 -13.44 -1.46
C SER A 154 0.42 -12.61 -2.62
N HIS A 155 1.70 -12.82 -2.96
CA HIS A 155 2.40 -12.10 -4.04
C HIS A 155 2.54 -12.87 -5.38
N LYS A 156 2.03 -14.10 -5.48
CA LYS A 156 2.08 -14.86 -6.75
C LYS A 156 1.02 -14.35 -7.73
N MET A 157 1.38 -13.35 -8.54
CA MET A 157 0.51 -12.75 -9.54
C MET A 157 0.88 -13.19 -10.96
N PHE A 158 -0.13 -13.30 -11.81
CA PHE A 158 0.00 -13.69 -13.20
C PHE A 158 -0.76 -12.74 -14.10
N LEU A 159 -0.21 -12.49 -15.28
CA LEU A 159 -0.95 -11.90 -16.39
C LEU A 159 -1.45 -13.06 -17.26
N ILE A 160 -2.75 -13.13 -17.47
CA ILE A 160 -3.42 -14.21 -18.20
C ILE A 160 -3.94 -13.67 -19.52
N TYR A 161 -3.50 -14.26 -20.62
CA TYR A 161 -3.82 -13.81 -21.97
C TYR A 161 -4.98 -14.58 -22.61
N ASP A 162 -5.26 -15.79 -22.13
CA ASP A 162 -6.31 -16.65 -22.69
C ASP A 162 -6.82 -17.70 -21.68
N GLN A 163 -7.80 -18.49 -22.12
CA GLN A 163 -8.41 -19.56 -21.32
C GLN A 163 -7.42 -20.68 -20.97
N GLU A 164 -6.36 -20.87 -21.76
CA GLU A 164 -5.33 -21.87 -21.45
C GLU A 164 -4.51 -21.44 -20.24
N GLY A 165 -4.16 -20.15 -20.17
CA GLY A 165 -3.48 -19.54 -19.03
C GLY A 165 -4.27 -19.63 -17.72
N MET A 166 -5.61 -19.73 -17.77
CA MET A 166 -6.44 -19.88 -16.57
C MET A 166 -6.19 -21.20 -15.82
N LYS A 167 -5.70 -22.26 -16.50
CA LYS A 167 -5.54 -23.60 -15.92
C LYS A 167 -4.49 -23.67 -14.81
N ILE A 168 -3.55 -22.71 -14.76
CA ILE A 168 -2.52 -22.66 -13.71
C ILE A 168 -3.03 -22.04 -12.40
N LEU A 169 -4.19 -21.38 -12.44
CA LEU A 169 -4.73 -20.64 -11.30
C LEU A 169 -5.35 -21.59 -10.26
N LYS A 170 -5.37 -21.12 -9.01
CA LYS A 170 -6.01 -21.81 -7.90
C LYS A 170 -6.90 -20.83 -7.16
N ALA A 171 -8.13 -21.24 -6.86
CA ALA A 171 -9.01 -20.48 -5.99
C ALA A 171 -8.59 -20.59 -4.50
N PRO A 172 -8.93 -19.59 -3.67
CA PRO A 172 -9.61 -18.35 -4.02
C PRO A 172 -8.68 -17.35 -4.74
N ILE A 173 -9.18 -16.73 -5.82
CA ILE A 173 -8.42 -15.81 -6.68
C ILE A 173 -9.30 -14.61 -7.09
N VAL A 174 -8.66 -13.46 -7.26
CA VAL A 174 -9.24 -12.27 -7.89
C VAL A 174 -8.71 -12.17 -9.32
N LEU A 175 -9.62 -12.07 -10.28
CA LEU A 175 -9.33 -11.74 -11.67
C LEU A 175 -9.67 -10.27 -11.87
N GLN A 176 -8.70 -9.47 -12.28
CA GLN A 176 -8.85 -8.03 -12.49
C GLN A 176 -8.54 -7.69 -13.94
N GLU A 177 -9.33 -6.82 -14.56
CA GLU A 177 -9.07 -6.26 -15.88
C GLU A 177 -7.65 -5.69 -15.96
N PHE A 178 -6.88 -6.09 -16.99
CA PHE A 178 -5.65 -5.41 -17.31
C PHE A 178 -5.96 -4.17 -18.15
N VAL A 179 -5.43 -3.01 -17.72
CA VAL A 179 -5.59 -1.74 -18.42
C VAL A 179 -4.23 -1.26 -18.86
N ASN A 180 -4.04 -1.00 -20.16
CA ASN A 180 -2.81 -0.37 -20.66
C ASN A 180 -2.62 1.00 -19.97
N HIS A 181 -1.40 1.28 -19.53
CA HIS A 181 -1.07 2.43 -18.67
C HIS A 181 0.35 2.97 -18.90
N GLY A 182 0.93 2.73 -20.08
CA GLY A 182 2.24 3.25 -20.49
C GLY A 182 3.41 2.69 -19.69
N GLY A 183 3.23 1.53 -19.02
CA GLY A 183 4.30 0.92 -18.23
C GLY A 183 4.69 1.68 -16.96
N VAL A 184 3.84 2.59 -16.45
CA VAL A 184 4.13 3.38 -15.25
C VAL A 184 3.04 3.26 -14.19
N ILE A 185 3.47 3.00 -12.96
CA ILE A 185 2.62 3.01 -11.78
C ILE A 185 3.04 4.14 -10.85
N PHE A 186 2.07 4.89 -10.38
CA PHE A 186 2.21 5.99 -9.44
C PHE A 186 1.94 5.46 -8.04
N LYS A 187 2.98 5.40 -7.22
CA LYS A 187 2.88 4.94 -5.83
C LYS A 187 2.67 6.15 -4.93
N VAL A 188 1.49 6.27 -4.35
CA VAL A 188 1.06 7.41 -3.54
C VAL A 188 1.14 7.03 -2.07
N TYR A 189 2.18 7.50 -1.39
CA TYR A 189 2.41 7.33 0.03
C TYR A 189 1.60 8.34 0.82
N VAL A 190 0.92 7.87 1.86
CA VAL A 190 0.12 8.67 2.79
C VAL A 190 0.66 8.45 4.20
N VAL A 191 1.03 9.56 4.84
CA VAL A 191 1.50 9.62 6.22
C VAL A 191 0.73 10.72 6.93
N GLY A 192 -0.39 10.35 7.55
CA GLY A 192 -1.33 11.32 8.11
C GLY A 192 -1.92 12.22 7.01
N GLU A 193 -1.67 13.52 7.09
CA GLU A 193 -2.07 14.49 6.05
C GLU A 193 -1.04 14.61 4.91
N TYR A 194 0.16 14.09 5.09
CA TYR A 194 1.22 14.23 4.11
C TYR A 194 1.06 13.19 2.98
N VAL A 195 1.18 13.65 1.74
CA VAL A 195 1.02 12.84 0.53
C VAL A 195 2.23 12.99 -0.37
N GLN A 196 2.84 11.85 -0.74
CA GLN A 196 3.96 11.81 -1.68
C GLN A 196 3.69 10.81 -2.78
N CYS A 197 3.72 11.27 -4.02
CA CYS A 197 3.67 10.41 -5.17
C CYS A 197 5.08 10.15 -5.73
N VAL A 198 5.37 8.91 -6.10
CA VAL A 198 6.57 8.54 -6.85
C VAL A 198 6.21 7.68 -8.06
N LYS A 199 6.95 7.82 -9.15
CA LYS A 199 6.82 6.97 -10.35
C LYS A 199 7.63 5.70 -10.18
N ARG A 200 7.07 4.58 -10.64
CA ARG A 200 7.76 3.29 -10.71
C ARG A 200 7.44 2.67 -12.07
N ARG A 201 8.39 1.90 -12.61
CA ARG A 201 8.11 1.03 -13.75
C ARG A 201 7.05 0.00 -13.35
N SER A 202 6.15 -0.29 -14.28
CA SER A 202 5.05 -1.24 -14.17
C SER A 202 5.11 -2.22 -15.34
N LEU A 203 4.07 -3.05 -15.48
CA LEU A 203 3.92 -3.93 -16.63
C LEU A 203 3.78 -3.10 -17.91
N PRO A 204 4.50 -3.46 -18.99
CA PRO A 204 4.37 -2.77 -20.26
C PRO A 204 2.98 -2.94 -20.85
N ASP A 205 2.62 -2.05 -21.76
CA ASP A 205 1.37 -2.17 -22.51
C ASP A 205 1.37 -3.42 -23.39
N ILE A 206 0.18 -3.99 -23.55
CA ILE A 206 -0.05 -5.18 -24.35
C ILE A 206 -0.68 -4.76 -25.67
N SER A 207 -0.14 -5.28 -26.77
CA SER A 207 -0.68 -5.07 -28.11
C SER A 207 -2.04 -5.74 -28.26
N GLU A 208 -2.95 -5.06 -28.95
CA GLU A 208 -4.30 -5.59 -29.24
C GLU A 208 -4.30 -6.69 -30.33
N ASP A 209 -3.13 -7.00 -30.92
CA ASP A 209 -2.98 -7.99 -31.98
C ASP A 209 -3.10 -9.45 -31.51
N GLY A 210 -3.23 -9.68 -30.20
CA GLY A 210 -3.60 -10.99 -29.63
C GLY A 210 -2.54 -12.08 -29.79
N THR A 211 -1.28 -11.70 -30.00
CA THR A 211 -0.18 -12.65 -30.26
C THR A 211 0.28 -13.40 -29.00
N SER A 212 0.08 -12.80 -27.82
CA SER A 212 0.46 -13.39 -26.54
C SER A 212 -0.53 -14.48 -26.10
N LYS A 213 -0.02 -15.61 -25.62
CA LYS A 213 -0.84 -16.78 -25.21
C LYS A 213 -0.46 -17.30 -23.83
N GLY A 214 -1.40 -17.95 -23.17
CA GLY A 214 -1.21 -18.60 -21.88
C GLY A 214 -1.12 -17.60 -20.71
N SER A 215 -0.16 -17.85 -19.82
CA SER A 215 0.02 -17.09 -18.58
C SER A 215 1.48 -16.68 -18.38
N LEU A 216 1.71 -15.47 -17.89
CA LEU A 216 3.05 -14.97 -17.59
C LEU A 216 3.16 -14.51 -16.13
N PRO A 217 4.06 -15.10 -15.32
CA PRO A 217 4.30 -14.64 -13.96
C PRO A 217 4.90 -13.23 -13.95
N PHE A 218 4.44 -12.37 -13.03
CA PHE A 218 4.94 -10.99 -12.93
C PHE A 218 6.46 -10.90 -12.69
N SER A 219 7.05 -11.89 -12.02
CA SER A 219 8.50 -11.96 -11.80
C SER A 219 9.28 -12.09 -13.12
N GLN A 220 8.71 -12.80 -14.11
CA GLN A 220 9.33 -12.93 -15.43
C GLN A 220 9.15 -11.64 -16.24
N ILE A 221 7.97 -11.01 -16.17
CA ILE A 221 7.72 -9.73 -16.85
C ILE A 221 8.68 -8.66 -16.36
N SER A 222 8.84 -8.55 -15.04
CA SER A 222 9.73 -7.58 -14.40
C SER A 222 11.19 -7.76 -14.85
N ASN A 223 11.64 -9.02 -15.02
CA ASN A 223 12.99 -9.32 -15.49
C ASN A 223 13.17 -9.01 -16.98
N LEU A 224 12.17 -9.27 -17.82
CA LEU A 224 12.21 -8.95 -19.25
C LEU A 224 12.35 -7.44 -19.46
N THR A 225 11.53 -6.65 -18.76
CA THR A 225 11.66 -5.18 -18.79
C THR A 225 13.05 -4.71 -18.36
N ALA A 226 13.66 -5.34 -17.34
CA ALA A 226 14.99 -4.98 -16.87
C ALA A 226 16.14 -5.40 -17.81
N GLN A 227 15.93 -6.44 -18.65
CA GLN A 227 16.92 -6.90 -19.63
C GLN A 227 16.87 -6.08 -20.93
N GLU A 228 15.67 -5.71 -21.40
CA GLU A 228 15.51 -4.82 -22.55
C GLU A 228 16.20 -3.47 -22.34
N ASP A 229 16.24 -2.98 -21.10
CA ASP A 229 16.96 -1.76 -20.72
C ASP A 229 18.48 -1.89 -20.83
N LYS A 230 19.07 -3.02 -20.42
CA LYS A 230 20.52 -3.22 -20.48
C LYS A 230 21.04 -3.24 -21.92
N ASN A 231 20.19 -3.63 -22.87
CA ASN A 231 20.52 -3.63 -24.29
C ASN A 231 20.36 -2.24 -24.96
N ARG A 232 19.88 -1.21 -24.25
CA ARG A 232 19.78 0.18 -24.73
C ARG A 232 20.97 1.04 -24.26
N GLU A 233 22.19 0.50 -24.36
CA GLU A 233 23.39 1.07 -23.73
C GLU A 233 23.87 2.44 -24.27
N TYR A 234 23.22 3.05 -25.27
CA TYR A 234 23.55 4.41 -25.74
C TYR A 234 22.35 5.23 -26.23
N GLY A 235 21.25 5.31 -25.45
CA GLY A 235 20.13 6.19 -25.78
C GLY A 235 19.10 6.38 -24.67
N GLU A 236 19.17 7.52 -23.98
CA GLU A 236 18.16 8.10 -23.08
C GLU A 236 17.48 7.17 -22.05
N ASP A 237 18.03 7.08 -20.84
CA ASP A 237 17.31 6.68 -19.62
C ASP A 237 16.29 7.76 -19.17
N ARG A 238 15.50 8.30 -20.11
CA ARG A 238 14.50 9.37 -19.92
C ARG A 238 13.05 8.86 -19.87
N SER A 239 12.81 7.55 -19.81
CA SER A 239 11.46 6.99 -20.01
C SER A 239 10.48 7.34 -18.89
N LEU A 240 10.90 7.30 -17.62
CA LEU A 240 10.04 7.68 -16.49
C LEU A 240 9.93 9.18 -16.31
N GLU A 241 11.00 9.95 -16.59
CA GLU A 241 11.01 11.40 -16.37
C GLU A 241 10.00 12.12 -17.25
N LYS A 242 9.85 11.67 -18.51
CA LYS A 242 8.89 12.21 -19.49
C LYS A 242 7.43 11.94 -19.14
N VAL A 243 7.15 10.95 -18.28
CA VAL A 243 5.77 10.67 -17.85
C VAL A 243 5.31 11.73 -16.86
N GLU A 244 4.26 12.43 -17.22
CA GLU A 244 3.63 13.45 -16.39
C GLU A 244 3.08 12.83 -15.09
N MET A 245 3.26 13.54 -13.98
CA MET A 245 2.69 13.14 -12.69
C MET A 245 1.19 13.43 -12.65
N PRO A 246 0.38 12.65 -11.92
CA PRO A 246 -0.97 13.09 -11.58
C PRO A 246 -0.90 14.40 -10.79
N PRO A 247 -1.89 15.31 -10.95
CA PRO A 247 -1.92 16.55 -10.17
C PRO A 247 -1.85 16.25 -8.67
N LEU A 248 -0.95 16.92 -7.96
CA LEU A 248 -0.75 16.66 -6.53
C LEU A 248 -2.00 17.00 -5.71
N SER A 249 -2.71 18.07 -6.08
CA SER A 249 -3.99 18.44 -5.43
C SER A 249 -5.00 17.30 -5.49
N PHE A 250 -5.20 16.72 -6.68
CA PHE A 250 -6.07 15.57 -6.89
C PHE A 250 -5.66 14.38 -6.01
N LEU A 251 -4.37 14.03 -5.98
CA LEU A 251 -3.90 12.92 -5.15
C LEU A 251 -4.05 13.21 -3.64
N THR A 252 -3.85 14.45 -3.22
CA THR A 252 -4.02 14.88 -1.83
C THR A 252 -5.48 14.77 -1.40
N ASP A 253 -6.42 15.24 -2.21
CA ASP A 253 -7.85 15.17 -1.89
C ASP A 253 -8.37 13.72 -1.93
N LEU A 254 -7.89 12.91 -2.88
CA LEU A 254 -8.18 11.47 -2.92
C LEU A 254 -7.64 10.75 -1.68
N ALA A 255 -6.37 10.97 -1.33
CA ALA A 255 -5.75 10.38 -0.14
C ALA A 255 -6.48 10.78 1.15
N LYS A 256 -6.93 12.04 1.25
CA LYS A 256 -7.73 12.54 2.36
C LYS A 256 -9.09 11.85 2.45
N ALA A 257 -9.78 11.67 1.32
CA ALA A 257 -11.04 10.94 1.25
C ALA A 257 -10.86 9.47 1.67
N MET A 258 -9.84 8.80 1.14
CA MET A 258 -9.48 7.42 1.50
C MET A 258 -9.16 7.28 2.99
N ARG A 259 -8.32 8.17 3.55
CA ARG A 259 -7.98 8.17 4.97
C ARG A 259 -9.22 8.27 5.85
N LYS A 260 -10.13 9.20 5.54
CA LYS A 260 -11.39 9.37 6.28
C LYS A 260 -12.27 8.13 6.20
N SER A 261 -12.38 7.53 5.01
CA SER A 261 -13.22 6.34 4.82
C SER A 261 -12.64 5.10 5.49
N MET A 262 -11.32 4.95 5.49
CA MET A 262 -10.64 3.75 5.99
C MET A 262 -10.30 3.84 7.47
N GLY A 263 -10.08 5.04 8.00
CA GLY A 263 -9.55 5.27 9.34
C GLY A 263 -8.07 4.92 9.46
N LEU A 264 -7.29 5.08 8.39
CA LEU A 264 -5.87 4.71 8.32
C LEU A 264 -4.98 5.93 8.06
N ASN A 265 -3.91 6.08 8.83
CA ASN A 265 -2.94 7.15 8.66
C ASN A 265 -1.71 6.73 7.86
N LEU A 266 -1.31 5.46 7.97
CA LEU A 266 -0.11 4.93 7.33
C LEU A 266 -0.49 3.93 6.24
N PHE A 267 -0.58 4.39 5.00
CA PHE A 267 -0.82 3.53 3.86
C PHE A 267 -0.18 4.08 2.59
N ASN A 268 -0.08 3.25 1.56
CA ASN A 268 0.04 3.77 0.20
C ASN A 268 -1.03 3.11 -0.65
N PHE A 269 -1.33 3.76 -1.78
CA PHE A 269 -2.11 3.15 -2.84
C PHE A 269 -1.36 3.26 -4.16
N ASP A 270 -1.61 2.30 -5.03
CA ASP A 270 -0.98 2.18 -6.33
C ASP A 270 -1.98 2.61 -7.40
N VAL A 271 -1.59 3.61 -8.18
CA VAL A 271 -2.42 4.26 -9.21
C VAL A 271 -1.81 4.04 -10.58
N ILE A 272 -2.64 3.72 -11.56
CA ILE A 272 -2.26 3.74 -12.98
C ILE A 272 -3.09 4.80 -13.71
N ARG A 273 -2.53 5.40 -14.76
CA ARG A 273 -3.27 6.29 -15.67
C ARG A 273 -3.74 5.46 -16.86
N ASP A 274 -5.04 5.48 -17.16
CA ASP A 274 -5.61 4.74 -18.29
C ASP A 274 -5.05 5.29 -19.60
N ALA A 275 -4.41 4.46 -20.43
CA ALA A 275 -3.83 4.89 -21.70
C ALA A 275 -4.89 5.43 -22.68
N ARG A 276 -6.16 5.10 -22.48
CA ARG A 276 -7.29 5.57 -23.30
C ARG A 276 -7.78 6.96 -22.90
N ASP A 277 -7.48 7.41 -21.68
CA ASP A 277 -7.93 8.69 -21.13
C ASP A 277 -6.92 9.25 -20.13
N ALA A 278 -6.25 10.34 -20.53
CA ALA A 278 -5.19 10.98 -19.74
C ALA A 278 -5.66 11.48 -18.35
N ASN A 279 -6.96 11.72 -18.17
CA ASN A 279 -7.53 12.22 -16.93
C ASN A 279 -8.16 11.12 -16.06
N ARG A 280 -8.10 9.85 -16.51
CA ARG A 280 -8.67 8.71 -15.79
C ARG A 280 -7.58 7.94 -15.05
N TYR A 281 -7.74 7.86 -13.74
CA TYR A 281 -6.83 7.18 -12.82
C TYR A 281 -7.49 5.96 -12.19
N LEU A 282 -6.79 4.84 -12.13
CA LEU A 282 -7.31 3.59 -11.56
C LEU A 282 -6.45 3.16 -10.38
N ILE A 283 -7.09 2.93 -9.24
CA ILE A 283 -6.45 2.41 -8.03
C ILE A 283 -6.47 0.89 -8.13
N ILE A 284 -5.30 0.27 -8.04
CA ILE A 284 -5.13 -1.17 -8.31
C ILE A 284 -4.66 -1.98 -7.09
N ASP A 285 -4.19 -1.30 -6.04
CA ASP A 285 -3.73 -1.92 -4.79
C ASP A 285 -3.66 -0.87 -3.67
N ILE A 286 -3.93 -1.26 -2.43
CA ILE A 286 -3.75 -0.43 -1.23
C ILE A 286 -3.01 -1.24 -0.18
N ASN A 287 -1.96 -0.67 0.39
CA ASN A 287 -1.11 -1.37 1.35
C ASN A 287 -1.03 -0.61 2.67
N TYR A 288 -1.38 -1.29 3.77
CA TYR A 288 -1.13 -0.78 5.11
C TYR A 288 0.37 -0.71 5.40
N PHE A 289 0.81 0.41 5.98
CA PHE A 289 2.14 0.66 6.49
C PHE A 289 3.25 0.11 5.56
N PRO A 290 3.38 0.65 4.35
CA PRO A 290 4.21 0.11 3.29
C PRO A 290 5.70 0.36 3.50
N GLY A 291 6.56 -0.18 2.64
CA GLY A 291 7.99 0.12 2.68
C GLY A 291 8.29 1.56 2.23
N TYR A 292 8.98 2.32 3.08
CA TYR A 292 9.31 3.73 2.85
C TYR A 292 10.69 3.97 2.25
N ALA A 293 11.48 2.92 1.99
CA ALA A 293 12.84 3.04 1.43
C ALA A 293 12.91 3.78 0.07
N LYS A 294 11.78 3.91 -0.64
CA LYS A 294 11.67 4.64 -1.92
C LYS A 294 10.87 5.94 -1.82
N MET A 295 10.46 6.32 -0.61
CA MET A 295 9.82 7.59 -0.34
C MET A 295 10.90 8.61 0.01
N PRO A 296 11.06 9.68 -0.79
CA PRO A 296 11.99 10.76 -0.46
C PRO A 296 11.69 11.34 0.92
N SER A 297 12.74 11.62 1.68
CA SER A 297 12.65 12.31 2.97
C SER A 297 11.69 11.64 3.97
N TYR A 298 11.59 10.30 3.98
CA TYR A 298 10.65 9.61 4.85
C TYR A 298 10.92 9.86 6.35
N GLU A 299 12.18 10.11 6.74
CA GLU A 299 12.56 10.40 8.14
C GLU A 299 11.88 11.67 8.70
N PRO A 300 12.09 12.87 8.13
CA PRO A 300 11.44 14.08 8.62
C PRO A 300 9.92 14.00 8.57
N ILE A 301 9.37 13.40 7.52
CA ILE A 301 7.91 13.28 7.35
C ILE A 301 7.30 12.42 8.47
N LEU A 302 7.92 11.29 8.81
CA LEU A 302 7.41 10.45 9.88
C LEU A 302 7.65 11.01 11.26
N THR A 303 8.77 11.69 11.47
CA THR A 303 9.03 12.38 12.73
C THR A 303 8.01 13.51 12.96
N ASP A 304 7.67 14.28 11.92
CA ASP A 304 6.60 15.28 11.98
C ASP A 304 5.23 14.64 12.26
N PHE A 305 4.95 13.51 11.61
CA PHE A 305 3.75 12.74 11.88
C PHE A 305 3.70 12.24 13.33
N PHE A 306 4.75 11.61 13.85
CA PHE A 306 4.80 11.16 15.24
C PHE A 306 4.63 12.33 16.21
N TRP A 307 5.26 13.47 15.93
CA TRP A 307 5.10 14.69 16.70
C TRP A 307 3.64 15.15 16.74
N ASP A 308 2.98 15.20 15.58
CA ASP A 308 1.57 15.53 15.49
C ASP A 308 0.70 14.56 16.30
N MET A 309 1.03 13.26 16.26
CA MET A 309 0.29 12.23 16.98
C MET A 309 0.42 12.37 18.49
N VAL A 310 1.61 12.69 19.01
CA VAL A 310 1.81 12.85 20.46
C VAL A 310 1.40 14.23 21.00
N THR A 311 1.28 15.25 20.15
CA THR A 311 0.96 16.63 20.59
C THR A 311 -0.48 17.06 20.32
N LYS A 312 -1.14 16.55 19.28
CA LYS A 312 -2.54 16.88 19.00
C LYS A 312 -3.45 16.07 19.91
N LYS A 313 -4.19 16.75 20.79
CA LYS A 313 -5.03 16.13 21.84
C LYS A 313 -6.31 15.44 21.35
N ASN A 314 -6.63 15.49 20.05
CA ASN A 314 -7.87 14.94 19.50
C ASN A 314 -7.55 14.00 18.32
N HIS A 315 -7.30 12.73 18.61
CA HIS A 315 -7.35 11.65 17.62
C HIS A 315 -8.64 10.88 17.86
N VAL A 316 -9.70 11.29 17.18
CA VAL A 316 -10.99 10.56 17.14
C VAL A 316 -11.18 10.03 15.73
#